data_AF-A0A963QVF9-F1
#
_entry.id   AF-A0A963QVF9-F1
#
_cell.length_a   1.000
_cell.length_b   1.000
_cell.length_c   1.000
_cell.angle_alpha   90.00
_cell.angle_beta   90.00
_cell.angle_gamma   90.00
#
_symmetry.space_group_name_H-M   'P 1'
#
loop_
_entity.id
_entity.type
_entity.pdbx_description
1 polymer ?
#
loop_
_entity_poly.entity_id
_entity_poly.type
_entity_poly.pdbx_seq_one_letter_code
_entity_poly.pdbx_strand_id
1 'polypeptide(L)'
;MARDRLDSFVGYVKIFNYAAAVVLVLGFAALIGLLAMRAIGGPRSERATIGVPAGATLIDTALDGDALALTFADQNGARFVLLVDRESGALLRRFDLVPAP
;
A
#
# COMPACT_ATOMS: atom_id res chain seq x y z
N MET A 1 -29.95 52.45 -14.77
CA MET A 1 -28.47 52.35 -14.86
C MET A 1 -27.83 51.63 -13.69
N ALA A 2 -27.95 52.07 -12.43
CA ALA A 2 -27.33 51.35 -11.30
C ALA A 2 -28.03 50.02 -10.95
N ARG A 3 -29.37 49.97 -11.05
CA ARG A 3 -30.20 48.78 -10.79
C ARG A 3 -29.96 47.66 -11.81
N ASP A 4 -29.91 48.01 -13.09
CA ASP A 4 -29.67 47.04 -14.19
C ASP A 4 -28.30 46.34 -14.11
N ARG A 5 -27.27 47.07 -13.63
CA ARG A 5 -25.93 46.48 -13.36
C ARG A 5 -25.96 45.53 -12.17
N LEU A 6 -26.73 45.84 -11.13
CA LEU A 6 -26.86 45.02 -9.94
C LEU A 6 -27.56 43.69 -10.26
N ASP A 7 -28.65 43.74 -11.03
CA ASP A 7 -29.39 42.54 -11.43
C ASP A 7 -28.56 41.61 -12.33
N SER A 8 -27.79 42.19 -13.26
CA SER A 8 -26.85 41.43 -14.09
C SER A 8 -25.74 40.79 -13.26
N PHE A 9 -25.17 41.52 -12.30
CA PHE A 9 -24.12 41.02 -11.41
C PHE A 9 -24.61 39.87 -10.53
N VAL A 10 -25.81 40.01 -9.94
CA VAL A 10 -26.44 38.94 -9.15
C VAL A 10 -26.70 37.70 -10.01
N GLY A 11 -27.09 37.88 -11.28
CA GLY A 11 -27.22 36.78 -12.25
C GLY A 11 -25.92 36.00 -12.45
N TYR A 12 -24.81 36.71 -12.69
CA TYR A 12 -23.48 36.07 -12.85
C TYR A 12 -23.03 35.31 -11.60
N VAL A 13 -23.21 35.89 -10.41
CA VAL A 13 -22.84 35.24 -9.14
C VAL A 13 -23.62 33.94 -8.93
N LYS A 14 -24.91 33.91 -9.28
CA LYS A 14 -25.72 32.69 -9.19
C LYS A 14 -25.21 31.59 -10.11
N ILE A 15 -24.94 31.91 -11.38
CA ILE A 15 -24.42 30.93 -12.35
C ILE A 15 -23.08 30.38 -11.87
N PHE A 16 -22.19 31.24 -11.38
CA PHE A 16 -20.91 30.81 -10.82
C PHE A 16 -21.12 29.87 -9.62
N ASN A 17 -22.03 30.20 -8.71
CA ASN A 17 -22.33 29.36 -7.56
C ASN A 17 -22.89 27.99 -7.95
N TYR A 18 -23.78 27.94 -8.96
CA TYR A 18 -24.28 26.66 -9.48
C TYR A 18 -23.16 25.83 -10.11
N ALA A 19 -22.30 26.46 -10.91
CA ALA A 19 -21.15 25.77 -11.51
C ALA A 19 -20.19 25.24 -10.44
N ALA A 20 -19.88 26.04 -9.42
CA ALA A 20 -19.03 25.63 -8.30
C ALA A 20 -19.64 24.46 -7.51
N ALA A 21 -20.95 24.50 -7.24
CA ALA A 21 -21.66 23.42 -6.57
C ALA A 21 -21.61 22.10 -7.37
N VAL A 22 -21.82 22.17 -8.69
CA VAL A 22 -21.73 20.99 -9.56
C VAL A 22 -20.32 20.40 -9.55
N VAL A 23 -19.29 21.24 -9.68
CA VAL A 23 -17.89 20.80 -9.62
C VAL A 23 -17.58 20.14 -8.28
N LEU A 24 -18.05 20.71 -7.17
CA LEU A 24 -17.84 20.17 -5.83
C LEU A 24 -18.51 18.80 -5.66
N VAL A 25 -19.76 18.65 -6.11
CA VAL A 25 -20.49 17.38 -6.04
C VAL A 25 -19.80 16.31 -6.89
N LEU A 26 -19.39 16.64 -8.12
CA LEU A 26 -18.70 15.70 -9.00
C LEU A 26 -17.34 15.29 -8.42
N GLY A 27 -16.57 16.25 -7.89
CA GLY A 27 -15.29 15.98 -7.24
C GLY A 27 -15.45 15.09 -6.00
N PHE A 28 -16.47 15.35 -5.19
CA PHE A 28 -16.76 14.53 -4.02
C PHE A 28 -17.21 13.11 -4.39
N ALA A 29 -18.05 12.96 -5.42
CA ALA A 29 -18.45 11.65 -5.93
C ALA A 29 -17.24 10.85 -6.48
N ALA A 30 -16.33 11.50 -7.20
CA ALA A 30 -15.09 10.89 -7.68
C ALA A 30 -14.19 10.45 -6.52
N LEU A 31 -14.06 11.29 -5.47
CA LEU A 31 -13.31 10.95 -4.26
C LEU A 31 -13.89 9.70 -3.58
N ILE A 32 -15.21 9.64 -3.39
CA ILE A 32 -15.88 8.46 -2.84
C ILE A 32 -15.61 7.22 -3.71
N GLY A 33 -15.68 7.35 -5.04
CA GLY A 33 -15.36 6.26 -5.95
C GLY A 33 -13.94 5.72 -5.78
N LEU A 34 -12.95 6.61 -5.64
CA LEU A 34 -11.56 6.24 -5.39
C LEU A 34 -11.38 5.54 -4.04
N LEU A 35 -12.02 6.05 -2.97
CA LEU A 35 -12.00 5.40 -1.67
C LEU A 35 -12.67 4.02 -1.70
N ALA A 36 -13.79 3.87 -2.39
CA ALA A 36 -14.46 2.59 -2.54
C ALA A 36 -13.58 1.57 -3.28
N MET A 37 -12.94 1.97 -4.38
CA MET A 37 -11.98 1.12 -5.10
C MET A 37 -10.80 0.72 -4.20
N ARG A 38 -10.27 1.66 -3.41
CA ARG A 38 -9.19 1.39 -2.44
C ARG A 38 -9.62 0.42 -1.34
N ALA A 39 -10.86 0.54 -0.85
CA ALA A 39 -11.40 -0.33 0.19
C ALA A 39 -11.68 -1.75 -0.32
N ILE A 40 -12.18 -1.89 -1.54
CA ILE A 40 -12.44 -3.19 -2.17
C ILE A 40 -11.13 -3.89 -2.55
N GLY A 41 -10.18 -3.14 -3.12
CA GLY A 41 -8.85 -3.62 -3.46
C GLY A 41 -7.91 -3.67 -2.26
N GLY A 42 -8.38 -4.07 -1.07
CA GLY A 42 -7.60 -4.18 0.17
C GLY A 42 -6.25 -4.88 -0.05
N PRO A 43 -5.30 -4.80 0.92
CA PRO A 43 -3.94 -5.32 0.74
C PRO A 43 -4.03 -6.74 0.19
N ARG A 44 -3.51 -6.91 -1.04
CA ARG A 44 -3.60 -8.16 -1.78
C ARG A 44 -2.60 -9.11 -1.11
N SER A 45 -3.01 -9.72 -0.01
CA SER A 45 -2.23 -10.75 0.69
C SER A 45 -2.23 -12.00 -0.17
N GLU A 46 -1.44 -11.99 -1.24
CA GLU A 46 -1.12 -13.20 -1.98
C GLU A 46 -0.30 -14.09 -1.05
N ARG A 47 -0.74 -15.34 -0.85
CA ARG A 47 0.02 -16.30 -0.06
C ARG A 47 1.30 -16.64 -0.81
N ALA A 48 2.41 -16.05 -0.40
CA ALA A 48 3.70 -16.51 -0.82
C ALA A 48 4.05 -17.82 -0.11
N THR A 49 4.55 -18.79 -0.87
CA THR A 49 5.09 -20.04 -0.32
C THR A 49 6.59 -20.03 -0.51
N ILE A 50 7.32 -20.13 0.59
CA ILE A 50 8.78 -20.18 0.60
C ILE A 50 9.18 -21.61 0.92
N GLY A 51 9.95 -22.22 0.02
CA GLY A 51 10.52 -23.55 0.26
C GLY A 51 11.61 -23.47 1.33
N VAL A 52 11.33 -24.02 2.50
CA VAL A 52 12.32 -24.19 3.59
C VAL A 52 12.72 -25.66 3.72
N PRO A 53 13.99 -25.96 4.05
CA PRO A 53 14.44 -27.31 4.34
C PRO A 53 13.57 -27.98 5.41
N ALA A 54 13.33 -29.28 5.24
CA ALA A 54 12.55 -30.05 6.21
C ALA A 54 13.20 -29.98 7.60
N GLY A 55 12.38 -29.68 8.61
CA GLY A 55 12.87 -29.54 9.98
C GLY A 55 13.58 -28.23 10.30
N ALA A 56 13.64 -27.28 9.36
CA ALA A 56 14.11 -25.93 9.66
C ALA A 56 13.12 -25.24 10.61
N THR A 57 13.67 -24.60 11.65
CA THR A 57 12.92 -23.83 12.63
C THR A 57 13.23 -22.35 12.45
N LEU A 58 12.20 -21.51 12.38
CA LEU A 58 12.37 -20.06 12.36
C LEU A 58 12.83 -19.60 13.74
N ILE A 59 13.96 -18.91 13.81
CA ILE A 59 14.57 -18.44 15.05
C ILE A 59 14.34 -16.94 15.23
N ASP A 60 14.48 -16.18 14.15
CA ASP A 60 14.43 -14.72 14.22
C ASP A 60 13.85 -14.11 12.94
N THR A 61 13.26 -12.93 13.09
CA THR A 61 12.62 -12.16 12.03
C THR A 61 13.03 -10.70 12.18
N ALA A 62 13.64 -10.13 11.14
CA ALA A 62 13.95 -8.71 11.08
C ALA A 62 13.26 -8.06 9.89
N LEU A 63 12.79 -6.83 10.09
CA LEU A 63 12.17 -6.01 9.05
C LEU A 63 13.06 -4.80 8.77
N ASP A 64 13.44 -4.63 7.51
CA ASP A 64 14.18 -3.46 7.04
C ASP A 64 13.53 -2.91 5.76
N GLY A 65 12.78 -1.83 5.90
CA GLY A 65 12.01 -1.22 4.81
C GLY A 65 11.02 -2.20 4.15
N ASP A 66 11.31 -2.53 2.89
CA ASP A 66 10.51 -3.41 2.04
C ASP A 66 11.00 -4.87 2.07
N ALA A 67 12.03 -5.18 2.86
CA ALA A 67 12.58 -6.52 2.99
C ALA A 67 12.32 -7.12 4.38
N LEU A 68 11.96 -8.40 4.38
CA LEU A 68 11.82 -9.23 5.56
C LEU A 68 12.97 -10.24 5.59
N ALA A 69 13.82 -10.20 6.60
CA ALA A 69 14.85 -11.19 6.83
C ALA A 69 14.34 -12.26 7.81
N LEU A 70 14.32 -13.51 7.36
CA LEU A 70 13.90 -14.68 8.13
C LEU A 70 15.11 -15.57 8.42
N THR A 71 15.46 -15.71 9.69
CA THR A 71 16.58 -16.55 10.11
C THR A 71 16.08 -17.91 10.56
N PHE A 72 16.59 -18.97 9.95
CA PHE A 72 16.26 -20.34 10.27
C PHE A 72 17.47 -21.10 10.82
N ALA A 73 17.23 -22.10 11.66
CA ALA A 73 18.17 -23.17 11.97
C ALA A 73 17.65 -24.48 11.42
N ASP A 74 18.53 -25.26 10.78
CA ASP A 74 18.25 -26.65 10.43
C ASP A 74 18.38 -27.58 11.64
N GLN A 75 18.09 -28.87 11.44
CA GLN A 75 18.19 -29.90 12.48
C GLN A 75 19.63 -30.17 12.94
N ASN A 76 20.63 -29.79 12.14
CA ASN A 76 22.05 -29.94 12.45
C ASN A 76 22.64 -28.68 13.13
N GLY A 77 21.81 -27.66 13.39
CA GLY A 77 22.22 -26.38 13.96
C GLY A 77 22.83 -25.39 12.96
N ALA A 78 22.90 -25.73 11.67
CA ALA A 78 23.32 -24.80 10.63
C ALA A 78 22.26 -23.71 10.47
N ARG A 79 22.69 -22.46 10.35
CA ARG A 79 21.79 -21.31 10.24
C ARG A 79 21.82 -20.74 8.83
N PHE A 80 20.67 -20.25 8.38
CA PHE A 80 20.57 -19.53 7.11
C PHE A 80 19.52 -18.42 7.21
N VAL A 81 19.70 -17.36 6.42
CA VAL A 81 18.81 -16.21 6.34
C VAL A 81 18.17 -16.18 4.97
N LEU A 82 16.84 -16.06 4.94
CA LEU A 82 16.08 -15.79 3.73
C LEU A 82 15.67 -14.31 3.75
N LEU A 83 16.11 -13.56 2.75
CA LEU A 83 15.64 -12.21 2.50
C LEU A 83 14.45 -12.30 1.56
N VAL A 84 13.31 -11.78 1.98
CA VAL A 84 12.02 -11.90 1.32
C VAL A 84 11.47 -10.51 1.05
N ASP A 85 10.90 -10.30 -0.12
CA ASP A 85 10.16 -9.08 -0.43
C ASP A 85 8.87 -9.04 0.40
N ARG A 86 8.63 -7.92 1.09
CA ARG A 86 7.52 -7.81 2.05
C ARG A 86 6.15 -7.85 1.38
N GLU A 87 6.01 -7.25 0.20
CA GLU A 87 4.71 -7.13 -0.47
C GLU A 87 4.33 -8.40 -1.23
N SER A 88 5.28 -8.97 -1.97
CA SER A 88 5.06 -10.16 -2.80
C SER A 88 5.35 -11.46 -2.07
N GLY A 89 6.08 -11.41 -0.96
CA GLY A 89 6.61 -12.59 -0.27
C GLY A 89 7.61 -13.39 -1.11
N ALA A 90 8.12 -12.81 -2.19
CA ALA A 90 9.09 -13.45 -3.07
C ALA A 90 10.46 -13.57 -2.37
N LEU A 91 11.12 -14.71 -2.51
CA LEU A 91 12.48 -14.87 -2.04
C LEU A 91 13.42 -13.99 -2.87
N LEU A 92 14.03 -13.00 -2.25
CA LEU A 92 15.02 -12.12 -2.87
C LEU A 92 16.40 -12.77 -2.87
N ARG A 93 16.86 -13.24 -1.68
CA ARG A 93 18.16 -13.89 -1.51
C ARG A 93 18.17 -14.87 -0.36
N ARG A 94 19.11 -15.80 -0.42
CA ARG A 94 19.46 -16.70 0.68
C ARG A 94 20.92 -16.52 1.05
N PHE A 95 21.20 -16.50 2.36
CA PHE A 95 22.53 -16.46 2.92
C PHE A 95 22.71 -17.64 3.87
N ASP A 96 23.70 -18.49 3.63
CA ASP A 96 24.08 -19.51 4.60
C ASP A 96 25.06 -18.90 5.60
N LEU A 97 24.74 -19.00 6.89
CA LEU A 97 25.55 -18.42 7.97
C LEU A 97 26.62 -19.44 8.36
N VAL A 98 27.87 -19.10 8.07
CA VAL A 98 29.02 -19.86 8.56
C VAL A 98 29.38 -19.31 9.94
N PRO A 99 29.48 -20.16 10.98
CA PRO A 99 29.91 -19.70 12.30
C PRO A 99 31.31 -19.08 12.21
N ALA A 100 31.50 -17.93 12.85
CA ALA A 100 32.81 -17.29 12.94
C ALA A 100 33.80 -18.21 13.69
N PRO A 101 35.07 -18.26 13.27
CA PRO A 101 36.10 -19.09 13.90
C PRO A 101 36.40 -18.68 15.34
#